data_AF-A0A0P0RJS2-F1
#
_entry.id   AF-A0A0P0RJS2-F1
#
_cell.length_a   1.000
_cell.length_b   1.000
_cell.length_c   1.000
_cell.angle_alpha   90.00
_cell.angle_beta   90.00
_cell.angle_gamma   90.00
#
_symmetry.space_group_name_H-M   'P 1'
#
loop_
_entity.id
_entity.type
_entity.pdbx_description
1 polymer ?
#
loop_
_entity_poly.entity_id
_entity_poly.type
_entity_poly.pdbx_seq_one_letter_code
_entity_poly.pdbx_strand_id
1 'polypeptide(L)'
;MKKIVAALVSALLVSTAFAQTAAPTEAGKAQMKANSEKSEAQATANKKKAEAQSDADKAQASANEDKASAQADADKKAAKMQKAMTPGEASDARADAARAQAKADKKKQDAQAKADRKKHDAANDANVAQAKADKDKVEAQNDANKKAADQRVDAAKKQ
;
A
#
# COMPACT_ATOMS: atom_id res chain seq x y z
N MET A 1 2.79 -49.20 10.21
CA MET A 1 4.15 -49.11 9.62
C MET A 1 4.85 -47.94 10.31
N LYS A 2 5.48 -48.11 11.48
CA LYS A 2 6.89 -48.52 11.74
C LYS A 2 7.94 -47.74 10.91
N LYS A 3 8.59 -46.80 11.63
CA LYS A 3 10.03 -46.45 11.65
C LYS A 3 10.62 -45.61 10.51
N ILE A 4 11.04 -44.38 10.85
CA ILE A 4 12.40 -43.80 10.71
C ILE A 4 12.49 -42.71 11.81
N VAL A 5 12.99 -42.94 13.04
CA VAL A 5 14.36 -43.17 13.52
C VAL A 5 15.39 -42.14 13.02
N ALA A 6 15.62 -41.15 13.91
CA ALA A 6 16.90 -40.61 14.35
C ALA A 6 17.88 -40.00 13.32
N ALA A 7 18.13 -38.71 13.50
CA ALA A 7 19.49 -38.19 13.57
C ALA A 7 19.52 -37.06 14.62
N LEU A 8 19.66 -37.49 15.88
CA LEU A 8 20.24 -36.70 16.96
C LEU A 8 21.66 -36.31 16.55
N VAL A 9 21.92 -35.02 16.31
CA VAL A 9 23.26 -34.47 16.41
C VAL A 9 23.35 -33.81 17.76
N SER A 10 23.85 -34.59 18.72
CA SER A 10 24.23 -34.14 20.04
C SER A 10 25.46 -33.24 20.00
N ALA A 11 25.43 -32.27 20.91
CA ALA A 11 26.56 -31.73 21.65
C ALA A 11 27.58 -30.87 20.89
N LEU A 12 27.48 -29.55 21.12
CA LEU A 12 28.56 -28.79 21.74
C LEU A 12 27.97 -27.61 22.51
N LEU A 13 27.83 -27.83 23.82
CA LEU A 13 28.07 -26.89 24.92
C LEU A 13 28.18 -25.40 24.53
N VAL A 14 27.15 -24.62 24.86
CA VAL A 14 27.39 -23.33 25.50
C VAL A 14 26.64 -23.31 26.82
N SER A 15 27.43 -23.49 27.86
CA SER A 15 27.13 -23.34 29.25
C SER A 15 26.47 -21.99 29.56
N THR A 16 25.56 -22.04 30.54
CA THR A 16 25.21 -20.96 31.47
C THR A 16 24.69 -19.65 30.89
N ALA A 17 23.37 -19.47 30.96
CA ALA A 17 22.84 -18.21 31.46
C ALA A 17 21.92 -18.54 32.64
N PHE A 18 22.39 -18.18 33.82
CA PHE A 18 21.59 -18.13 35.03
C PHE A 18 20.24 -17.48 34.72
N ALA A 19 19.16 -18.14 35.14
CA ALA A 19 17.91 -17.48 35.44
C ALA A 19 18.13 -16.57 36.66
N GLN A 20 18.95 -15.53 36.49
CA GLN A 20 18.95 -14.38 37.37
C GLN A 20 17.87 -13.49 36.81
N THR A 21 16.78 -13.33 37.57
CA THR A 21 15.80 -12.25 37.42
C THR A 21 16.53 -10.92 37.64
N ALA A 22 17.43 -10.57 36.73
CA ALA A 22 18.04 -9.26 36.66
C ALA A 22 17.00 -8.33 36.07
N ALA A 23 16.77 -7.21 36.74
CA ALA A 23 16.02 -6.10 36.16
C ALA A 23 16.53 -5.87 34.72
N PRO A 24 15.61 -5.59 33.75
CA PRO A 24 16.01 -5.45 32.35
C PRO A 24 17.14 -4.44 32.24
N THR A 25 18.25 -4.89 31.65
CA THR A 25 19.42 -4.04 31.42
C THR A 25 19.01 -2.84 30.57
N GLU A 26 19.73 -1.73 30.67
CA GLU A 26 19.45 -0.55 29.83
C GLU A 26 19.50 -0.90 28.32
N ALA A 27 20.37 -1.83 27.91
CA ALA A 27 20.34 -2.43 26.57
C ALA A 27 19.03 -3.19 26.28
N GLY A 28 18.53 -4.00 27.22
CA GLY A 28 17.25 -4.71 27.07
C GLY A 28 16.05 -3.75 26.95
N LYS A 29 16.03 -2.67 27.74
CA LYS A 29 15.01 -1.61 27.62
C LYS A 29 15.11 -0.87 26.29
N ALA A 30 16.33 -0.56 25.84
CA ALA A 30 16.57 0.09 24.55
C ALA A 30 16.10 -0.80 23.39
N GLN A 31 16.29 -2.11 23.49
CA GLN A 31 15.83 -3.06 22.48
C GLN A 31 14.30 -3.21 22.46
N MET A 32 13.64 -3.22 23.62
CA MET A 32 12.16 -3.18 23.68
C MET A 32 11.62 -1.88 23.08
N LYS A 33 12.22 -0.73 23.39
CA LYS A 33 11.83 0.56 22.81
C LYS A 33 12.00 0.57 21.29
N ALA A 34 13.12 0.07 20.79
CA ALA A 34 13.34 -0.04 19.35
C ALA A 34 12.32 -0.96 18.67
N ASN A 35 11.93 -2.08 19.29
CA ASN A 35 10.88 -2.95 18.75
C ASN A 35 9.51 -2.26 18.71
N SER A 36 9.15 -1.49 19.74
CA SER A 36 7.93 -0.69 19.73
C SER A 36 7.94 0.37 18.62
N GLU A 37 9.03 1.12 18.48
CA GLU A 37 9.18 2.15 17.43
C GLU A 37 9.10 1.55 16.03
N LYS A 38 9.72 0.39 15.81
CA LYS A 38 9.61 -0.35 14.54
C LYS A 38 8.17 -0.76 14.22
N SER A 39 7.42 -1.20 15.23
CA SER A 39 6.02 -1.60 15.08
C SER A 39 5.14 -0.39 14.76
N GLU A 40 5.33 0.73 15.45
CA GLU A 40 4.61 1.98 15.22
C GLU A 40 4.91 2.57 13.83
N ALA A 41 6.17 2.53 13.40
CA ALA A 41 6.57 2.95 12.05
C ALA A 41 5.87 2.10 10.97
N GLN A 42 5.85 0.76 11.12
CA GLN A 42 5.15 -0.11 10.19
C GLN A 42 3.63 0.09 10.22
N ALA A 43 3.03 0.28 11.41
CA ALA A 43 1.60 0.56 11.54
C ALA A 43 1.21 1.85 10.82
N THR A 44 2.04 2.89 10.97
CA THR A 44 1.84 4.18 10.28
C THR A 44 1.94 4.03 8.76
N ALA A 45 2.94 3.31 8.25
CA ALA A 45 3.07 3.02 6.82
C ALA A 45 1.87 2.23 6.28
N ASN A 46 1.42 1.21 7.01
CA ASN A 46 0.25 0.42 6.62
C ASN A 46 -1.02 1.27 6.57
N LYS A 47 -1.23 2.17 7.54
CA LYS A 47 -2.35 3.09 7.56
C LYS A 47 -2.32 4.03 6.35
N LYS A 48 -1.18 4.66 6.07
CA LYS A 48 -0.96 5.51 4.89
C LYS A 48 -1.28 4.77 3.58
N LYS A 49 -0.81 3.52 3.45
CA LYS A 49 -1.07 2.66 2.29
C LYS A 49 -2.57 2.37 2.13
N ALA A 50 -3.28 2.08 3.23
CA ALA A 50 -4.71 1.82 3.19
C ALA A 50 -5.52 3.07 2.81
N GLU A 51 -5.15 4.24 3.35
CA GLU A 51 -5.77 5.53 3.00
C GLU A 51 -5.56 5.85 1.51
N ALA A 52 -4.33 5.74 1.02
CA ALA A 52 -4.01 5.95 -0.39
C ALA A 52 -4.77 5.01 -1.32
N GLN A 53 -4.88 3.72 -0.96
CA GLN A 53 -5.65 2.74 -1.72
C GLN A 53 -7.15 3.07 -1.73
N SER A 54 -7.71 3.49 -0.59
CA SER A 54 -9.12 3.92 -0.51
C SER A 54 -9.43 5.09 -1.44
N ASP A 55 -8.52 6.07 -1.53
CA ASP A 55 -8.67 7.21 -2.42
C ASP A 55 -8.57 6.82 -3.90
N ALA A 56 -7.68 5.87 -4.22
CA ALA A 56 -7.58 5.31 -5.56
C ALA A 56 -8.85 4.54 -5.97
N ASP A 57 -9.43 3.77 -5.04
CA ASP A 57 -10.67 3.04 -5.27
C ASP A 57 -11.86 3.99 -5.48
N LYS A 58 -11.95 5.07 -4.69
CA LYS A 58 -12.96 6.13 -4.90
C LYS A 58 -12.81 6.79 -6.27
N ALA A 59 -11.58 7.10 -6.68
CA ALA A 59 -11.34 7.69 -7.99
C ALA A 59 -11.74 6.73 -9.14
N GLN A 60 -11.50 5.43 -8.97
CA GLN A 60 -11.97 4.42 -9.93
C GLN A 60 -13.50 4.35 -9.98
N ALA A 61 -14.16 4.40 -8.82
CA ALA A 61 -15.62 4.41 -8.74
C ALA A 61 -16.21 5.63 -9.47
N SER A 62 -15.69 6.83 -9.19
CA SER A 62 -16.10 8.06 -9.89
C SER A 62 -15.84 7.98 -11.40
N ALA A 63 -14.70 7.42 -11.83
CA ALA A 63 -14.44 7.21 -13.25
C ALA A 63 -15.45 6.25 -13.90
N ASN A 64 -15.86 5.19 -13.20
CA ASN A 64 -16.88 4.27 -13.71
C ASN A 64 -18.26 4.95 -13.84
N GLU A 65 -18.63 5.79 -12.88
CA GLU A 65 -19.85 6.60 -12.93
C GLU A 65 -19.84 7.58 -14.10
N ASP A 66 -18.71 8.27 -14.33
CA ASP A 66 -18.53 9.17 -15.47
C ASP A 66 -18.64 8.43 -16.81
N LYS A 67 -18.07 7.22 -16.90
CA LYS A 67 -18.15 6.38 -18.09
C LYS A 67 -19.58 5.92 -18.38
N ALA A 68 -20.30 5.52 -17.33
CA ALA A 68 -21.70 5.09 -17.44
C ALA A 68 -22.58 6.26 -17.89
N SER A 69 -22.42 7.43 -17.28
CA SER A 69 -23.14 8.65 -17.63
C SER A 69 -22.86 9.08 -19.08
N ALA A 70 -21.59 9.04 -19.49
CA ALA A 70 -21.19 9.36 -20.86
C ALA A 70 -21.81 8.41 -21.89
N GLN A 71 -21.87 7.10 -21.58
CA GLN A 71 -22.52 6.13 -22.46
C GLN A 71 -24.03 6.35 -22.51
N ALA A 72 -24.68 6.60 -21.38
CA ALA A 72 -26.12 6.86 -21.34
C ALA A 72 -26.52 8.07 -22.19
N ASP A 73 -25.70 9.14 -22.18
CA ASP A 73 -25.91 10.30 -23.03
C ASP A 73 -25.76 9.97 -24.53
N ALA A 74 -24.79 9.13 -24.89
CA ALA A 74 -24.62 8.66 -26.25
C ALA A 74 -25.78 7.77 -26.70
N ASP A 75 -26.21 6.83 -25.85
CA ASP A 75 -27.34 5.93 -26.11
C ASP A 75 -28.64 6.71 -26.30
N LYS A 76 -28.85 7.77 -25.52
CA LYS A 76 -30.00 8.67 -25.68
C LYS A 76 -30.02 9.37 -27.04
N LYS A 77 -28.85 9.68 -27.61
CA LYS A 77 -28.73 10.24 -28.96
C LYS A 77 -28.91 9.17 -30.03
N ALA A 78 -28.35 7.98 -29.83
CA ALA A 78 -28.55 6.85 -30.72
C ALA A 78 -30.03 6.44 -30.82
N ALA A 79 -30.77 6.45 -29.70
CA ALA A 79 -32.20 6.15 -29.68
C ALA A 79 -33.06 7.12 -30.51
N LYS A 80 -32.58 8.34 -30.80
CA LYS A 80 -33.29 9.27 -31.70
C LYS A 80 -33.31 8.77 -33.15
N MET A 81 -32.33 7.96 -33.57
CA MET A 81 -32.35 7.35 -34.91
C MET A 81 -33.58 6.47 -35.12
N GLN A 82 -34.07 5.82 -34.06
CA GLN A 82 -35.25 4.95 -34.14
C GLN A 82 -36.56 5.74 -34.32
N LYS A 83 -36.53 7.07 -34.12
CA LYS A 83 -37.69 7.95 -34.24
C LYS A 83 -37.71 8.77 -35.53
N ALA A 84 -36.67 8.67 -36.37
CA ALA A 84 -36.60 9.40 -37.62
C ALA A 84 -37.65 8.86 -38.62
N MET A 85 -38.42 9.77 -39.24
CA MET A 85 -39.48 9.40 -40.19
C MET A 85 -39.07 9.64 -41.65
N THR A 86 -37.97 10.38 -41.87
CA THR A 86 -37.45 10.66 -43.20
C THR A 86 -35.97 10.27 -43.36
N PRO A 87 -35.48 10.04 -44.59
CA PRO A 87 -34.07 9.76 -44.84
C PRO A 87 -33.11 10.88 -44.40
N GLY A 88 -33.55 12.14 -44.48
CA GLY A 88 -32.78 13.31 -44.02
C GLY A 88 -32.60 13.29 -42.50
N GLU A 89 -33.70 13.16 -41.75
CA GLU A 89 -33.67 13.03 -40.29
C GLU A 89 -32.87 11.82 -39.82
N ALA A 90 -32.94 10.70 -40.54
CA ALA A 90 -32.17 9.50 -40.22
C ALA A 90 -30.66 9.74 -40.40
N SER A 91 -30.27 10.50 -41.44
CA SER A 91 -28.87 10.84 -41.70
C SER A 91 -28.31 11.80 -40.65
N ASP A 92 -29.07 12.83 -40.28
CA ASP A 92 -28.70 13.77 -39.23
C ASP A 92 -28.62 13.08 -37.85
N ALA A 93 -29.59 12.23 -37.52
CA ALA A 93 -29.58 11.46 -36.29
C ALA A 93 -28.38 10.51 -36.20
N ARG A 94 -27.95 9.90 -37.32
CA ARG A 94 -26.73 9.09 -37.38
C ARG A 94 -25.48 9.92 -37.12
N ALA A 95 -25.37 11.10 -37.73
CA ALA A 95 -24.24 12.01 -37.50
C ALA A 95 -24.17 12.47 -36.04
N ASP A 96 -25.31 12.80 -35.45
CA ASP A 96 -25.43 13.18 -34.04
C ASP A 96 -25.07 12.03 -33.10
N ALA A 97 -25.55 10.81 -33.37
CA ALA A 97 -25.20 9.62 -32.60
C ALA A 97 -23.70 9.33 -32.66
N ALA A 98 -23.08 9.40 -33.85
CA ALA A 98 -21.65 9.21 -34.02
C ALA A 98 -20.82 10.26 -33.26
N ARG A 99 -21.24 11.54 -33.31
CA ARG A 99 -20.60 12.62 -32.54
C ARG A 99 -20.77 12.41 -31.03
N ALA A 100 -21.94 11.95 -30.58
CA ALA A 100 -22.20 11.67 -29.18
C ALA A 100 -21.34 10.51 -28.67
N GLN A 101 -21.21 9.43 -29.46
CA GLN A 101 -20.35 8.30 -29.15
C GLN A 101 -18.88 8.73 -29.06
N ALA A 102 -18.37 9.50 -30.03
CA ALA A 102 -17.00 10.00 -29.98
C ALA A 102 -16.72 10.89 -28.74
N LYS A 103 -17.70 11.72 -28.34
CA LYS A 103 -17.61 12.50 -27.10
C LYS A 103 -17.62 11.60 -25.86
N ALA A 104 -18.46 10.57 -25.85
CA ALA A 104 -18.53 9.61 -24.76
C ALA A 104 -17.21 8.87 -24.61
N ASP A 105 -16.65 8.35 -25.71
CA ASP A 105 -15.38 7.63 -25.70
C ASP A 105 -14.23 8.51 -25.18
N LYS A 106 -14.17 9.77 -25.62
CA LYS A 106 -13.21 10.74 -25.08
C LYS A 106 -13.39 10.95 -23.57
N LYS A 107 -14.64 11.16 -23.11
CA LYS A 107 -14.91 11.36 -21.67
C LYS A 107 -14.55 10.11 -20.85
N LYS A 108 -14.80 8.90 -21.39
CA LYS A 108 -14.42 7.64 -20.76
C LYS A 108 -12.89 7.50 -20.63
N GLN A 109 -12.15 7.88 -21.68
CA GLN A 109 -10.69 7.89 -21.66
C GLN A 109 -10.15 8.88 -20.63
N ASP A 110 -10.66 10.11 -20.63
CA ASP A 110 -10.25 11.14 -19.68
C ASP A 110 -10.54 10.73 -18.23
N ALA A 111 -11.71 10.13 -17.97
CA ALA A 111 -12.09 9.61 -16.66
C ALA A 111 -11.14 8.47 -16.22
N GLN A 112 -10.84 7.53 -17.11
CA GLN A 112 -9.90 6.45 -16.81
C GLN A 112 -8.48 6.98 -16.55
N ALA A 113 -8.00 7.91 -17.37
CA ALA A 113 -6.68 8.50 -17.18
C ALA A 113 -6.53 9.22 -15.83
N LYS A 114 -7.59 9.90 -15.37
CA LYS A 114 -7.62 10.52 -14.02
C LYS A 114 -7.57 9.47 -12.92
N ALA A 115 -8.34 8.39 -13.02
CA ALA A 115 -8.30 7.30 -12.05
C ALA A 115 -6.93 6.61 -12.00
N ASP A 116 -6.32 6.37 -13.16
CA ASP A 116 -5.01 5.74 -13.24
C ASP A 116 -3.90 6.62 -12.66
N ARG A 117 -3.95 7.94 -12.90
CA ARG A 117 -3.05 8.89 -12.22
C ARG A 117 -3.21 8.80 -10.70
N LYS A 118 -4.45 8.79 -10.18
CA LYS A 118 -4.67 8.70 -8.74
C LYS A 118 -4.18 7.38 -8.14
N LYS A 119 -4.30 6.26 -8.87
CA LYS A 119 -3.69 4.97 -8.47
C LYS A 119 -2.18 5.05 -8.41
N HIS A 120 -1.56 5.68 -9.40
CA HIS A 120 -0.12 5.85 -9.46
C HIS A 120 0.38 6.72 -8.30
N ASP A 121 -0.30 7.84 -8.04
CA ASP A 121 0.01 8.73 -6.91
C ASP A 121 -0.14 7.99 -5.57
N ALA A 122 -1.22 7.22 -5.41
CA ALA A 122 -1.44 6.40 -4.22
C ALA A 122 -0.34 5.34 -4.02
N ALA A 123 0.13 4.70 -5.10
CA ALA A 123 1.24 3.76 -5.04
C ALA A 123 2.55 4.45 -4.63
N ASN A 124 2.82 5.65 -5.16
CA ASN A 124 3.98 6.44 -4.76
C ASN A 124 3.91 6.86 -3.29
N ASP A 125 2.77 7.35 -2.81
CA ASP A 125 2.58 7.72 -1.41
C ASP A 125 2.79 6.53 -0.47
N ALA A 126 2.28 5.36 -0.85
CA ALA A 126 2.50 4.12 -0.10
C ALA A 126 3.99 3.72 -0.08
N ASN A 127 4.70 3.85 -1.21
CA ASN A 127 6.13 3.54 -1.29
C ASN A 127 6.96 4.52 -0.44
N VAL A 128 6.65 5.81 -0.47
CA VAL A 128 7.31 6.83 0.36
C VAL A 128 7.06 6.57 1.84
N ALA A 129 5.84 6.23 2.22
CA ALA A 129 5.50 5.89 3.60
C ALA A 129 6.25 4.64 4.08
N GLN A 130 6.36 3.61 3.23
CA GLN A 130 7.12 2.40 3.53
C GLN A 130 8.62 2.70 3.67
N ALA A 131 9.19 3.48 2.74
CA ALA A 131 10.60 3.87 2.81
C ALA A 131 10.92 4.67 4.08
N LYS A 132 10.01 5.56 4.49
CA LYS A 132 10.14 6.29 5.76
C LYS A 132 10.10 5.34 6.95
N ALA A 133 9.15 4.40 6.99
CA ALA A 133 9.09 3.41 8.06
C ALA A 133 10.34 2.55 8.12
N ASP A 134 10.89 2.13 6.98
CA ASP A 134 12.12 1.33 6.94
C ASP A 134 13.33 2.13 7.44
N LYS A 135 13.41 3.42 7.11
CA LYS A 135 14.40 4.32 7.70
C LYS A 135 14.25 4.42 9.22
N ASP A 136 13.05 4.69 9.71
CA ASP A 136 12.78 4.82 11.15
C ASP A 136 13.13 3.53 11.92
N LYS A 137 12.87 2.35 11.32
CA LYS A 137 13.27 1.05 11.90
C LYS A 137 14.79 0.89 12.01
N VAL A 138 15.53 1.34 11.01
CA VAL A 138 17.01 1.27 11.00
C VAL A 138 17.59 2.20 12.05
N GLU A 139 17.06 3.42 12.17
CA GLU A 139 17.47 4.40 13.18
C GLU A 139 17.19 3.86 14.59
N ALA A 140 16.00 3.34 14.86
CA ALA A 140 15.65 2.73 16.14
C ALA A 140 16.58 1.55 16.51
N GLN A 141 16.94 0.70 15.54
CA GLN A 141 17.90 -0.38 15.75
C GLN A 141 19.31 0.15 16.04
N ASN A 142 19.75 1.19 15.33
CA ASN A 142 21.08 1.78 15.52
C ASN A 142 21.21 2.38 16.92
N ASP A 143 20.19 3.11 17.37
CA ASP A 143 20.15 3.69 18.72
C ASP A 143 20.20 2.61 19.82
N ALA A 144 19.48 1.50 19.64
CA ALA A 144 19.55 0.37 20.56
C ALA A 144 20.94 -0.27 20.57
N ASN A 145 21.54 -0.47 19.39
CA ASN A 145 22.89 -1.03 19.27
C ASN A 145 23.94 -0.12 19.91
N LYS A 146 23.81 1.20 19.73
CA LYS A 146 24.70 2.19 20.34
C LYS A 146 24.63 2.14 21.87
N LYS A 147 23.41 2.13 22.43
CA LYS A 147 23.21 1.97 23.88
C LYS A 147 23.79 0.67 24.43
N ALA A 148 23.65 -0.42 23.68
CA ALA A 148 24.24 -1.70 24.06
C ALA A 148 25.78 -1.65 24.01
N ALA A 149 26.38 -0.96 23.03
CA ALA A 149 27.82 -0.76 22.94
C ALA A 149 28.35 0.11 24.09
N ASP A 150 27.69 1.24 24.39
CA ASP A 150 28.06 2.13 25.49
C ASP A 150 28.01 1.39 26.83
N GLN A 151 26.97 0.57 27.06
CA GLN A 151 26.87 -0.25 28.27
C GLN A 151 28.00 -1.28 28.40
N ARG A 152 28.47 -1.87 27.28
CA ARG A 152 29.62 -2.79 27.29
C ARG A 152 30.93 -2.07 27.60
N VAL A 153 31.13 -0.87 27.05
CA VAL A 153 32.31 -0.04 27.33
C VAL A 153 32.35 0.37 28.79
N ASP A 154 31.22 0.79 29.36
CA ASP A 154 31.12 1.17 30.77
C ASP A 154 31.31 -0.03 31.71
N ALA A 155 30.83 -1.21 31.33
CA ALA A 155 31.08 -2.44 32.08
C ALA A 155 32.57 -2.82 32.05
N ALA A 156 33.25 -2.67 30.91
CA ALA A 156 34.68 -2.96 30.77
C ALA A 156 35.57 -1.97 31.55
N LYS A 157 35.17 -0.70 31.68
CA LYS A 157 35.91 0.31 32.48
C LYS A 157 35.77 0.13 33.99
N LYS A 158 34.81 -0.70 34.45
CA LYS A 158 34.54 -0.97 35.87
C LYS A 158 35.16 -2.29 36.36
N GLN A 159 35.86 -3.01 35.48
CA GLN A 159 36.71 -4.16 35.82
C GLN A 159 38.15 -3.70 36.05
#